data_AF-A0A091LNV0-F1
#
_entry.id   AF-A0A091LNV0-F1
#
_cell.length_a   1.000
_cell.length_b   1.000
_cell.length_c   1.000
_cell.angle_alpha   90.00
_cell.angle_beta   90.00
_cell.angle_gamma   90.00
#
_symmetry.space_group_name_H-M   'P 1'
#
loop_
_entity.id
_entity.type
_entity.pdbx_description
1 polymer ?
#
loop_
_entity_poly.entity_id
_entity_poly.type
_entity_poly.pdbx_seq_one_letter_code
_entity_poly.pdbx_strand_id
1 'polypeptide(L)'
;DRALSLREGRARGLPLAAFGDGDPEDDEEEEEEERMRSASLLDRPRRKRVITYAQRQAANIRERKRMFNLNEAFDQLRKKVPTFAYEKRLSRIETLRLAIVY
;
A
#
# COMPACT_ATOMS: atom_id res chain seq x y z
N ASP A 1 42.25 -12.01 -31.32
CA ASP A 1 42.96 -10.82 -30.79
C ASP A 1 42.18 -10.22 -29.65
N ARG A 2 42.67 -10.32 -28.40
CA ARG A 2 43.61 -9.37 -27.74
C ARG A 2 42.93 -8.00 -27.52
N ALA A 3 42.76 -7.47 -26.31
CA ALA A 3 43.45 -7.73 -25.06
C ALA A 3 42.63 -7.26 -23.84
N LEU A 4 42.81 -8.00 -22.74
CA LEU A 4 42.58 -7.56 -21.37
C LEU A 4 43.76 -6.66 -20.94
N SER A 5 43.48 -5.50 -20.34
CA SER A 5 44.42 -4.67 -19.55
C SER A 5 43.64 -3.47 -19.00
N LEU A 6 43.73 -3.02 -17.76
CA LEU A 6 44.68 -3.28 -16.69
C LEU A 6 43.99 -2.85 -15.37
N ARG A 7 44.22 -3.63 -14.32
CA ARG A 7 43.81 -3.35 -12.94
C ARG A 7 45.03 -2.77 -12.23
N GLU A 8 45.02 -1.48 -11.92
CA GLU A 8 45.90 -0.77 -10.98
C GLU A 8 44.99 0.22 -10.25
N GLY A 9 44.89 0.35 -8.93
CA GLY A 9 45.85 0.08 -7.87
C GLY A 9 46.27 1.42 -7.25
N ARG A 10 45.76 1.73 -6.04
CA ARG A 10 46.47 2.32 -4.88
C ARG A 10 45.89 3.60 -4.25
N ALA A 11 45.76 3.51 -2.92
CA ALA A 11 45.77 4.53 -1.83
C ALA A 11 44.70 5.63 -1.84
N ARG A 12 43.74 5.62 -0.90
CA ARG A 12 43.86 6.16 0.49
C ARG A 12 44.15 7.66 0.52
N GLY A 13 43.08 8.46 0.58
CA GLY A 13 43.10 9.81 1.14
C GLY A 13 41.88 9.97 2.04
N LEU A 14 42.03 9.66 3.33
CA LEU A 14 41.08 10.11 4.35
C LEU A 14 41.14 11.65 4.40
N PRO A 15 40.00 12.35 4.56
CA PRO A 15 40.06 13.77 4.86
C PRO A 15 40.72 13.95 6.22
N LEU A 16 41.79 14.73 6.23
CA LEU A 16 42.50 15.15 7.42
C LEU A 16 41.52 15.99 8.25
N ALA A 17 41.10 15.45 9.40
CA ALA A 17 40.34 16.21 10.39
C ALA A 17 41.18 17.42 10.83
N ALA A 18 40.76 18.61 10.40
CA ALA A 18 41.20 19.87 10.97
C ALA A 18 40.40 20.07 12.26
N PHE A 19 41.11 20.18 13.38
CA PHE A 19 40.57 20.51 14.69
C PHE A 19 40.42 22.05 14.81
N GLY A 20 39.25 22.50 15.29
CA GLY A 20 38.96 23.86 15.83
C GLY A 20 38.55 24.89 14.77
N ASP A 21 37.47 25.66 14.88
CA ASP A 21 36.51 25.98 15.94
C ASP A 21 35.10 25.82 15.36
N GLY A 22 34.21 25.09 16.03
CA GLY A 22 32.79 25.08 15.66
C GLY A 22 32.13 26.31 16.26
N ASP A 23 31.67 27.21 15.40
CA ASP A 23 30.82 28.34 15.79
C ASP A 23 29.44 27.75 16.14
N PRO A 24 28.94 27.88 17.39
CA PRO A 24 27.68 27.28 17.81
C PRO A 24 26.43 27.89 17.16
N GLU A 25 26.58 28.97 16.38
CA GLU A 25 25.45 29.62 15.70
C GLU A 25 24.94 28.81 14.49
N ASP A 26 25.81 28.04 13.81
CA ASP A 26 25.41 27.24 12.64
C ASP A 26 24.51 26.03 13.02
N ASP A 27 24.72 25.43 14.20
CA ASP A 27 23.92 24.29 14.69
C ASP A 27 22.48 24.72 15.08
N GLU A 28 22.30 25.95 15.58
CA GLU A 28 20.98 26.49 15.96
C GLU A 28 20.15 26.92 14.74
N GLU A 29 20.80 27.45 13.70
CA GLU A 29 20.15 27.82 12.43
C GLU A 29 19.63 26.58 11.67
N GLU A 30 20.39 25.48 11.67
CA GLU A 30 19.95 24.20 11.07
C GLU A 30 18.74 23.60 11.81
N GLU A 31 18.73 23.65 13.16
CA GLU A 31 17.57 23.21 13.95
C GLU A 31 16.33 24.07 13.72
N GLU A 32 16.48 25.40 13.60
CA GLU A 32 15.38 26.31 13.29
C GLU A 32 14.82 26.08 11.88
N GLU A 33 15.68 25.86 10.89
CA GLU A 33 15.26 25.48 9.54
C GLU A 33 14.47 24.16 9.54
N GLU A 34 14.89 23.16 10.30
CA GLU A 34 14.21 21.87 10.41
C GLU A 34 12.85 22.01 11.13
N ARG A 35 12.76 22.89 12.14
CA ARG A 35 11.52 23.27 12.82
C ARG A 35 10.58 24.06 11.91
N MET A 36 11.08 24.98 11.09
CA MET A 36 10.27 25.72 10.11
C MET A 36 9.76 24.81 9.00
N ARG A 37 10.59 23.87 8.50
CA ARG A 37 10.18 22.86 7.52
C ARG A 37 9.11 21.94 8.09
N SER A 38 9.26 21.47 9.33
CA SER A 38 8.26 20.62 9.99
C SER A 38 6.96 21.36 10.32
N ALA A 39 7.03 22.64 10.70
CA ALA A 39 5.86 23.51 10.87
C ALA A 39 5.09 23.72 9.55
N SER A 40 5.80 23.87 8.42
CA SER A 40 5.18 24.02 7.10
C SER A 40 4.43 22.78 6.60
N LEU A 41 4.78 21.58 7.11
CA LEU A 41 4.07 20.33 6.80
C LEU A 41 2.72 20.24 7.51
N LEU A 42 2.58 20.89 8.67
CA LEU A 42 1.37 20.88 9.50
C LEU A 42 0.33 21.90 9.00
N ASP A 43 0.77 23.01 8.41
CA ASP A 43 -0.11 24.07 7.90
C ASP A 43 -0.56 23.86 6.44
N ARG A 44 -0.18 22.75 5.81
CA ARG A 44 -0.59 22.49 4.43
C ARG A 44 -2.11 22.29 4.39
N PRO A 45 -2.88 23.14 3.68
CA PRO A 45 -4.32 23.02 3.60
C PRO A 45 -4.66 21.62 3.10
N ARG A 46 -5.52 20.91 3.85
CA ARG A 46 -5.96 19.55 3.52
C ARG A 46 -6.66 19.57 2.16
N ARG A 47 -5.88 19.42 1.09
CA ARG A 47 -6.40 19.25 -0.27
C ARG A 47 -7.35 18.07 -0.21
N LYS A 48 -8.64 18.33 -0.42
CA LYS A 48 -9.66 17.30 -0.59
C LYS A 48 -9.11 16.33 -1.64
N ARG A 49 -8.75 15.11 -1.22
CA ARG A 49 -8.13 14.12 -2.11
C ARG A 49 -9.15 13.81 -3.20
N VAL A 50 -8.89 14.29 -4.41
CA VAL A 50 -9.71 13.94 -5.58
C VAL A 50 -9.38 12.49 -5.92
N ILE A 51 -10.40 11.62 -5.88
CA ILE A 51 -10.23 10.22 -6.24
C ILE A 51 -9.90 10.15 -7.73
N THR A 52 -8.71 9.63 -8.04
CA THR A 52 -8.29 9.47 -9.44
C THR A 52 -9.04 8.32 -10.11
N TYR A 53 -9.11 8.34 -11.44
CA TYR A 53 -9.72 7.26 -12.21
C TYR A 53 -9.08 5.90 -11.87
N ALA A 54 -7.75 5.84 -11.76
CA ALA A 54 -7.02 4.63 -11.40
C ALA A 54 -7.41 4.10 -9.99
N GLN A 55 -7.57 5.00 -9.00
CA GLN A 55 -8.01 4.61 -7.66
C GLN A 55 -9.43 4.04 -7.67
N ARG A 56 -10.34 4.65 -8.45
CA ARG A 56 -11.70 4.15 -8.64
C ARG A 56 -11.71 2.78 -9.30
N GLN A 57 -10.92 2.57 -10.34
CA GLN A 57 -10.81 1.26 -11.01
C GLN A 57 -10.24 0.19 -10.07
N ALA A 58 -9.18 0.51 -9.33
CA ALA A 58 -8.63 -0.41 -8.33
C ALA A 58 -9.66 -0.79 -7.26
N ALA A 59 -10.49 0.17 -6.81
CA ALA A 59 -11.58 -0.09 -5.89
C ALA A 59 -12.66 -1.01 -6.49
N ASN A 60 -13.08 -0.76 -7.74
CA ASN A 60 -14.05 -1.59 -8.45
C ASN A 60 -13.56 -3.04 -8.61
N ILE A 61 -12.28 -3.23 -8.93
CA ILE A 61 -11.67 -4.57 -9.05
C ILE A 61 -11.71 -5.29 -7.70
N ARG A 62 -11.34 -4.60 -6.61
CA ARG A 62 -11.41 -5.18 -5.26
C ARG A 62 -12.83 -5.59 -4.89
N GLU A 63 -13.81 -4.73 -5.14
CA GLU A 63 -15.20 -5.06 -4.83
C GLU A 63 -15.72 -6.22 -5.68
N ARG A 64 -15.36 -6.27 -6.97
CA ARG A 64 -15.70 -7.42 -7.82
C ARG A 64 -15.13 -8.73 -7.25
N LYS A 65 -13.88 -8.73 -6.78
CA LYS A 65 -13.26 -9.90 -6.13
C LYS A 65 -13.97 -10.26 -4.82
N ARG A 66 -14.29 -9.28 -3.99
CA ARG A 66 -15.06 -9.50 -2.75
C ARG A 66 -16.42 -10.13 -3.04
N MET A 67 -17.14 -9.61 -4.03
CA MET A 67 -18.46 -10.12 -4.41
C MET A 67 -18.38 -11.51 -5.04
N PHE A 68 -17.33 -11.81 -5.81
CA PHE A 68 -17.07 -13.15 -6.33
C PHE A 68 -16.93 -14.17 -5.19
N ASN A 69 -16.07 -13.88 -4.20
CA ASN A 69 -15.89 -14.76 -3.04
C ASN A 69 -17.19 -14.95 -2.25
N LEU A 70 -18.00 -13.90 -2.09
CA LEU A 70 -19.31 -13.99 -1.45
C LEU A 70 -20.25 -14.93 -2.23
N ASN A 71 -20.29 -14.81 -3.55
CA ASN A 71 -21.14 -15.66 -4.39
C ASN A 71 -20.70 -17.12 -4.35
N GLU A 72 -19.40 -17.37 -4.34
CA GLU A 72 -18.83 -18.71 -4.19
C GLU A 72 -19.27 -19.36 -2.87
N ALA A 73 -19.16 -18.63 -1.76
CA ALA A 73 -19.64 -19.11 -0.46
C ALA A 73 -21.15 -19.43 -0.47
N PHE A 74 -21.95 -18.60 -1.14
CA PHE A 74 -23.38 -18.87 -1.34
C PHE A 74 -23.63 -20.15 -2.15
N ASP A 75 -22.81 -20.44 -3.16
CA ASP A 75 -22.93 -21.66 -3.94
C ASP A 75 -22.50 -22.90 -3.16
N GLN A 76 -21.52 -22.78 -2.28
CA GLN A 76 -21.18 -23.83 -1.34
C GLN A 76 -22.33 -24.10 -0.35
N LEU A 77 -22.97 -23.05 0.18
CA LEU A 77 -24.12 -23.18 1.06
C LEU A 77 -25.29 -23.89 0.37
N ARG A 78 -25.60 -23.55 -0.88
CA ARG A 78 -26.67 -24.22 -1.65
C ARG A 78 -26.50 -25.73 -1.78
N LYS A 79 -25.26 -26.24 -1.79
CA LYS A 79 -24.98 -27.68 -1.84
C LYS A 79 -25.29 -28.40 -0.52
N LYS A 80 -25.37 -27.66 0.58
CA LYS A 80 -25.62 -28.17 1.93
C LYS A 80 -27.08 -28.02 2.35
N VAL A 81 -27.77 -27.02 1.79
CA VAL A 81 -29.21 -26.83 1.98
C VAL A 81 -29.96 -27.96 1.27
N PRO A 82 -30.92 -28.63 1.93
CA PRO A 82 -31.74 -29.65 1.28
C PRO A 82 -32.57 -29.04 0.15
N THR A 83 -32.42 -29.59 -1.05
CA THR A 83 -33.21 -29.21 -2.23
C THR A 83 -33.53 -30.45 -3.05
N PHE A 84 -34.59 -30.40 -3.86
CA PHE A 84 -34.88 -31.49 -4.78
C PHE A 84 -33.92 -31.45 -5.97
N ALA A 85 -33.52 -32.63 -6.48
CA ALA A 85 -32.43 -32.79 -7.44
C ALA A 85 -32.61 -32.06 -8.79
N TYR A 86 -33.84 -31.64 -9.13
CA TYR A 86 -34.19 -30.96 -10.38
C TYR A 86 -34.68 -29.53 -10.18
N GLU A 87 -34.53 -29.00 -8.97
CA GLU A 87 -34.96 -27.63 -8.68
C GLU A 87 -34.02 -26.59 -9.27
N LYS A 88 -34.61 -25.45 -9.62
CA LYS A 88 -33.86 -24.27 -10.06
C LYS A 88 -32.94 -23.80 -8.94
N ARG A 89 -31.84 -23.14 -9.32
CA ARG A 89 -30.91 -22.53 -8.36
C ARG A 89 -31.66 -21.52 -7.46
N LEU A 90 -31.66 -21.79 -6.15
CA LEU A 90 -32.32 -20.93 -5.16
C LEU A 90 -31.78 -19.50 -5.14
N SER A 91 -32.67 -18.53 -4.95
CA SER A 91 -32.28 -17.13 -4.69
C SER A 91 -31.51 -16.99 -3.37
N ARG A 92 -30.84 -15.84 -3.17
CA ARG A 92 -30.10 -15.59 -1.91
C ARG A 92 -31.01 -15.67 -0.69
N ILE A 93 -32.22 -15.09 -0.76
CA ILE A 93 -33.13 -15.07 0.38
C ILE A 93 -33.70 -16.45 0.68
N GLU A 94 -34.04 -17.23 -0.33
CA GLU A 94 -34.50 -18.62 -0.16
C GLU A 94 -33.40 -19.49 0.44
N THR A 95 -32.18 -19.39 -0.09
CA THR A 95 -31.02 -20.13 0.44
C THR A 95 -30.81 -19.86 1.93
N LEU A 96 -30.88 -18.59 2.35
CA LEU A 96 -30.72 -18.22 3.76
C LEU A 96 -31.90 -18.72 4.62
N ARG A 97 -33.13 -18.58 4.14
CA ARG A 97 -34.32 -19.04 4.88
C ARG A 97 -34.28 -20.55 5.11
N LEU A 98 -34.02 -21.34 4.06
CA LEU A 98 -33.93 -22.78 4.18
C LEU A 98 -32.76 -23.20 5.08
N ALA A 99 -31.60 -22.54 4.99
CA ALA A 99 -30.44 -22.83 5.84
C ALA A 99 -30.65 -22.53 7.33
N ILE A 100 -31.56 -21.61 7.68
CA ILE A 100 -31.91 -21.32 9.08
C ILE A 100 -32.90 -22.36 9.63
N VAL A 101 -33.80 -22.85 8.78
CA VAL A 101 -34.85 -23.81 9.17
C VAL A 101 -34.30 -25.24 9.25
N TYR A 102 -33.29 -25.55 8.45
CA TYR A 102 -32.61 -26.85 8.41
C TYR A 102 -31.53 -26.97 9.50
#